data_AF-A0A2V5YVB4-F1
#
_entry.id   AF-A0A2V5YVB4-F1
#
_cell.length_a   1.000
_cell.length_b   1.000
_cell.length_c   1.000
_cell.angle_alpha   90.00
_cell.angle_beta   90.00
_cell.angle_gamma   90.00
#
_symmetry.space_group_name_H-M   'P 1'
#
loop_
_entity.id
_entity.type
_entity.pdbx_description
1 polymer ?
#
loop_
_entity_poly.entity_id
_entity_poly.type
_entity_poly.pdbx_seq_one_letter_code
_entity_poly.pdbx_strand_id
1 'polypeptide(L)'
;EVFKGRLILYGCGDFLTDYEGISGYEEFRGDLALMYLVDVDSQGGQLLSARLVPMNMHRFRLERTSASDAKWLCNLLNELGKPFATMTHLGEDNTLTLDWQ
;
A
#
# COMPACT_ATOMS: atom_id res chain seq x y z
N GLU A 1 1.32 4.68 -9.03
CA GLU A 1 2.34 5.00 -10.06
C GLU A 1 2.93 6.38 -9.78
N VAL A 2 4.07 6.71 -10.40
CA VAL A 2 4.61 8.07 -10.37
C VAL A 2 4.83 8.52 -11.80
N PHE A 3 4.14 9.59 -12.21
CA PHE A 3 4.20 10.11 -13.58
C PHE A 3 4.67 11.56 -13.58
N LYS A 4 5.74 11.85 -14.33
CA LYS A 4 6.39 13.18 -14.35
C LYS A 4 6.68 13.71 -12.93
N GLY A 5 7.15 12.82 -12.07
CA GLY A 5 7.48 13.07 -10.67
C GLY A 5 6.28 13.36 -9.76
N ARG A 6 5.04 13.07 -10.20
CA ARG A 6 3.82 13.27 -9.40
C ARG A 6 3.19 11.93 -9.07
N LEU A 7 2.78 11.76 -7.81
CA LEU A 7 2.10 10.55 -7.36
C LEU A 7 0.70 10.47 -7.96
N ILE A 8 0.33 9.30 -8.48
CA ILE A 8 -1.04 8.97 -8.86
C ILE A 8 -1.46 7.71 -8.11
N LEU A 9 -2.59 7.82 -7.42
CA LEU A 9 -3.23 6.77 -6.64
C LEU A 9 -4.59 6.45 -7.27
N TYR A 10 -4.85 5.18 -7.51
CA TYR A 10 -6.12 4.71 -8.06
C TYR A 10 -6.55 3.43 -7.36
N GLY A 11 -7.86 3.27 -7.14
CA GLY A 11 -8.41 2.06 -6.54
C GLY A 11 -7.90 1.80 -5.12
N CYS A 12 -7.71 2.85 -4.30
CA CYS A 12 -7.19 2.73 -2.93
C CYS A 12 -8.11 2.04 -1.92
N GLY A 13 -9.26 1.56 -2.38
CA GLY A 13 -10.25 0.86 -1.56
C GLY A 13 -10.69 1.66 -0.33
N ASP A 14 -11.38 0.96 0.55
CA ASP A 14 -11.68 1.49 1.87
C ASP A 14 -10.53 1.15 2.81
N PHE A 15 -10.09 2.14 3.59
CA PHE A 15 -9.09 1.88 4.63
C PHE A 15 -9.68 1.10 5.81
N LEU A 16 -11.01 1.15 6.00
CA LEU A 16 -11.77 0.34 6.94
C LEU A 16 -13.14 0.03 6.34
N THR A 17 -13.63 -1.22 6.45
CA THR A 17 -14.87 -1.67 5.80
C THR A 17 -15.69 -2.62 6.68
N ASP A 18 -16.99 -2.78 6.37
CA ASP A 18 -17.96 -3.64 7.05
C ASP A 18 -18.13 -5.02 6.39
N TYR A 19 -17.33 -5.35 5.37
CA TYR A 19 -17.39 -6.62 4.65
C TYR A 19 -16.82 -7.83 5.41
N GLU A 20 -16.40 -7.69 6.67
CA GLU A 20 -15.92 -8.82 7.48
C GLU A 20 -17.00 -9.91 7.60
N GLY A 21 -16.63 -11.15 7.29
CA GLY A 21 -17.53 -12.31 7.33
C GLY A 21 -18.20 -12.65 5.99
N ILE A 22 -17.98 -11.87 4.92
CA ILE A 22 -18.32 -12.27 3.56
C ILE A 22 -17.24 -13.23 3.04
N SER A 23 -17.62 -14.47 2.75
CA SER A 23 -16.72 -15.53 2.27
C SER A 23 -16.70 -15.70 0.75
N GLY A 24 -15.66 -16.33 0.21
CA GLY A 24 -15.52 -16.67 -1.21
C GLY A 24 -14.69 -15.70 -2.03
N TYR A 25 -14.05 -14.73 -1.37
CA TYR A 25 -13.22 -13.67 -1.95
C TYR A 25 -11.86 -13.54 -1.24
N GLU A 26 -11.44 -14.57 -0.52
CA GLU A 26 -10.22 -14.59 0.30
C GLU A 26 -8.95 -14.35 -0.53
N GLU A 27 -8.98 -14.71 -1.83
CA GLU A 27 -7.88 -14.46 -2.77
C GLU A 27 -7.56 -12.97 -2.94
N PHE A 28 -8.55 -12.10 -2.78
CA PHE A 28 -8.39 -10.65 -2.92
C PHE A 28 -7.79 -10.00 -1.67
N ARG A 29 -7.65 -10.76 -0.57
CA ARG A 29 -7.08 -10.27 0.70
C ARG A 29 -7.72 -8.97 1.17
N GLY A 30 -9.06 -8.92 1.15
CA GLY A 30 -9.85 -7.79 1.63
C GLY A 30 -9.68 -7.51 3.14
N ASP A 31 -8.98 -8.38 3.87
CA ASP A 31 -8.53 -8.19 5.24
C ASP A 31 -7.30 -7.26 5.36
N LEU A 32 -6.64 -6.92 4.25
CA LEU A 32 -5.46 -6.06 4.23
C LEU A 32 -5.78 -4.67 3.67
N ALA A 33 -5.19 -3.65 4.28
CA ALA A 33 -5.27 -2.26 3.82
C ALA A 33 -3.89 -1.59 3.81
N LEU A 34 -3.75 -0.46 3.09
CA LEU A 34 -2.53 0.34 3.06
C LEU A 34 -2.84 1.76 3.54
N MET A 35 -2.10 2.22 4.55
CA MET A 35 -2.01 3.65 4.85
C MET A 35 -0.88 4.26 4.01
N TYR A 36 -1.15 5.40 3.37
CA TYR A 36 -0.17 6.10 2.53
C TYR A 36 0.32 7.35 3.28
N LEU A 37 1.61 7.39 3.60
CA LEU A 37 2.28 8.55 4.17
C LEU A 37 3.18 9.14 3.08
N VAL A 38 2.79 10.30 2.55
CA VAL A 38 3.35 10.86 1.33
C VAL A 38 3.89 12.25 1.62
N ASP A 39 5.16 12.49 1.29
CA ASP A 39 5.75 13.82 1.30
C ASP A 39 5.75 14.38 -0.12
N VAL A 40 5.18 15.58 -0.28
CA VAL A 40 5.05 16.25 -1.57
C VAL A 40 5.63 17.66 -1.46
N ASP A 41 6.40 18.06 -2.46
CA ASP A 41 6.86 19.44 -2.60
C ASP A 41 5.66 20.38 -2.79
N SER A 42 5.52 21.34 -1.87
CA SER A 42 4.42 22.30 -1.83
C SER A 42 4.33 23.23 -3.05
N GLN A 43 5.43 23.49 -3.76
CA GLN A 43 5.43 24.39 -4.93
C GLN A 43 5.16 23.64 -6.24
N GLY A 44 5.93 22.58 -6.49
CA GLY A 44 5.90 21.83 -7.74
C GLY A 44 4.95 20.64 -7.74
N GLY A 45 4.50 20.18 -6.57
CA GLY A 45 3.71 18.95 -6.42
C GLY A 45 4.51 17.68 -6.70
N GLN A 46 5.83 17.76 -6.65
CA GLN A 46 6.71 16.62 -6.86
C GLN A 46 6.65 15.69 -5.66
N LEU A 47 6.57 14.38 -5.91
CA LEU A 47 6.68 13.37 -4.88
C LEU A 47 8.12 13.38 -4.35
N LEU A 48 8.28 13.56 -3.04
CA LEU A 48 9.58 13.53 -2.35
C LEU A 48 9.82 12.17 -1.71
N SER A 49 8.79 11.60 -1.09
CA SER A 49 8.84 10.28 -0.47
C SER A 49 7.43 9.68 -0.39
N ALA A 50 7.32 8.37 -0.45
CA ALA A 50 6.10 7.66 -0.12
C ALA A 50 6.41 6.42 0.72
N ARG A 51 5.87 6.39 1.93
CA ARG A 51 5.88 5.23 2.82
C ARG A 51 4.47 4.66 2.89
N LEU A 52 4.34 3.37 2.63
CA LEU A 52 3.09 2.64 2.74
C LEU A 52 3.16 1.78 4.00
N VAL A 53 2.12 1.81 4.81
CA VAL A 53 2.03 1.03 6.04
C VAL A 53 0.94 -0.01 5.84
N PRO A 54 1.31 -1.29 5.64
CA PRO A 54 0.38 -2.41 5.70
C PRO A 54 -0.38 -2.42 7.02
N MET A 55 -1.69 -2.63 6.94
CA MET A 55 -2.58 -2.83 8.08
C MET A 55 -3.43 -4.08 7.86
N ASN A 56 -3.83 -4.73 8.95
CA ASN A 56 -4.85 -5.77 8.93
C ASN A 56 -6.14 -5.20 9.51
N MET A 57 -7.26 -5.45 8.85
CA MET A 57 -8.59 -5.15 9.36
C MET A 57 -9.13 -6.37 10.11
N HIS A 58 -9.47 -6.16 11.38
CA HIS A 58 -10.06 -7.20 12.22
C HIS A 58 -11.11 -6.58 13.14
N ARG A 59 -12.35 -7.09 13.09
CA ARG A 59 -13.49 -6.65 13.90
C ARG A 59 -13.67 -5.13 13.89
N PHE A 60 -13.66 -4.56 12.68
CA PHE A 60 -13.78 -3.11 12.46
C PHE A 60 -12.69 -2.28 13.16
N ARG A 61 -11.50 -2.85 13.29
CA ARG A 61 -10.29 -2.21 13.85
C ARG A 61 -9.12 -2.43 12.91
N LEU A 62 -8.22 -1.45 12.89
CA LEU A 62 -6.94 -1.58 12.23
C LEU A 62 -5.87 -2.06 13.19
N GLU A 63 -5.19 -3.11 12.78
CA GLU A 63 -4.09 -3.74 13.51
C GLU A 63 -2.83 -3.73 12.65
N ARG A 64 -1.67 -3.87 13.31
CA ARG A 64 -0.40 -4.03 12.60
C ARG A 64 -0.41 -5.38 11.90
N THR A 65 -0.02 -5.39 10.64
CA THR A 65 0.04 -6.64 9.87
C THR A 65 1.22 -7.51 10.33
N SER A 66 1.07 -8.81 10.12
CA SER A 66 2.18 -9.75 10.28
C SER A 66 3.29 -9.47 9.25
N ALA A 67 4.52 -9.93 9.55
CA ALA A 67 5.63 -9.83 8.60
C ALA A 67 5.35 -10.60 7.29
N SER A 68 4.65 -11.73 7.36
CA SER A 68 4.25 -12.51 6.19
C SER A 68 3.28 -11.74 5.29
N ASP A 69 2.32 -11.04 5.86
CA ASP A 69 1.34 -10.27 5.08
C ASP A 69 1.95 -9.00 4.51
N ALA A 70 2.80 -8.31 5.27
CA ALA A 70 3.54 -7.16 4.76
C ALA A 70 4.44 -7.56 3.58
N LYS A 71 5.11 -8.72 3.67
CA LYS A 71 5.89 -9.29 2.57
C LYS A 71 5.01 -9.68 1.38
N TRP A 72 3.82 -10.25 1.62
CA TRP A 72 2.88 -10.58 0.55
C TRP A 72 2.42 -9.33 -0.21
N LEU A 73 2.05 -8.26 0.51
CA LEU A 73 1.68 -6.96 -0.09
C LEU A 73 2.85 -6.34 -0.85
N CYS A 74 4.06 -6.35 -0.28
CA CYS A 74 5.27 -5.88 -0.97
C CYS A 74 5.49 -6.59 -2.31
N ASN A 75 5.40 -7.92 -2.32
CA ASN A 75 5.54 -8.71 -3.54
C ASN A 75 4.43 -8.39 -4.55
N LEU A 76 3.18 -8.28 -4.11
CA LEU A 76 2.05 -7.95 -4.97
C LEU A 76 2.23 -6.57 -5.62
N LEU A 77 2.57 -5.55 -4.82
CA LEU A 77 2.82 -4.20 -5.32
C LEU A 77 4.00 -4.16 -6.29
N ASN A 78 5.05 -4.94 -6.05
CA ASN A 78 6.19 -5.05 -6.96
C ASN A 78 5.82 -5.72 -8.28
N GLU A 79 4.98 -6.75 -8.27
CA GLU A 79 4.48 -7.37 -9.50
C GLU A 79 3.60 -6.39 -10.30
N LEU A 80 2.63 -5.74 -9.64
CA LEU A 80 1.72 -4.78 -10.28
C LEU A 80 2.41 -3.47 -10.68
N GLY A 81 3.52 -3.12 -10.03
CA GLY A 81 4.27 -1.90 -10.24
C GLY A 81 5.24 -1.94 -11.43
N LYS A 82 5.58 -3.13 -11.95
CA LYS A 82 6.53 -3.30 -13.08
C LYS A 82 6.21 -2.41 -14.30
N PRO A 83 4.96 -2.33 -14.79
CA PRO A 83 4.62 -1.49 -15.94
C PRO A 83 4.81 0.02 -15.69
N PHE A 84 4.88 0.43 -14.43
CA PHE A 84 4.94 1.83 -13.99
C PHE A 84 6.33 2.23 -13.48
N ALA A 85 7.33 1.35 -13.61
CA ALA A 85 8.69 1.56 -13.08
C ALA A 85 8.73 1.90 -11.58
N THR A 86 7.78 1.37 -10.80
CA THR A 86 7.75 1.53 -9.34
C THR A 86 8.16 0.24 -8.63
N MET A 87 8.87 0.38 -7.52
CA MET A 87 9.27 -0.72 -6.65
C MET A 87 9.00 -0.35 -5.19
N THR A 88 8.68 -1.34 -4.37
CA THR A 88 8.51 -1.20 -2.93
C THR A 88 9.53 -2.06 -2.20
N HIS A 89 10.10 -1.48 -1.15
CA HIS A 89 11.08 -2.13 -0.28
C HIS A 89 10.50 -2.33 1.10
N LEU A 90 10.50 -3.57 1.58
CA LEU A 90 10.04 -3.92 2.92
C LEU A 90 11.11 -3.56 3.96
N GLY A 91 10.76 -2.70 4.91
CA GLY A 91 11.57 -2.35 6.08
C GLY A 91 11.40 -3.34 7.24
N GLU A 92 12.29 -3.24 8.23
CA GLU A 92 12.27 -4.10 9.43
C GLU A 92 11.02 -3.90 10.30
N ASP A 93 10.37 -2.74 10.18
CA ASP A 93 9.13 -2.37 10.89
C ASP A 93 7.86 -2.77 10.13
N ASN A 94 7.99 -3.62 9.10
CA ASN A 94 6.94 -4.04 8.17
C ASN A 94 6.33 -2.90 7.32
N THR A 95 6.92 -1.70 7.33
CA THR A 95 6.53 -0.65 6.39
C THR A 95 7.17 -0.85 5.03
N LEU A 96 6.56 -0.28 4.00
CA LEU A 96 7.05 -0.34 2.63
C LEU A 96 7.49 1.07 2.22
N THR A 97 8.67 1.20 1.62
CA THR A 97 9.09 2.45 0.98
C THR A 97 8.96 2.30 -0.52
N LEU A 98 8.32 3.27 -1.19
CA LEU A 98 8.19 3.31 -2.64
C LEU A 98 9.41 3.99 -3.25
N ASP A 99 10.01 3.33 -4.22
CA ASP A 99 11.00 3.87 -5.14
C ASP A 99 10.40 3.91 -6.56
N TRP A 100 10.82 4.91 -7.34
CA TRP A 100 10.34 5.12 -8.72
C TRP A 100 11.46 5.70 -9.59
N GLN A 101 11.43 5.40 -10.88
CA GLN A 101 12.37 5.93 -11.90
C GLN A 101 11.66 6.82 -12.91
#